data_AF-A0AAJ6KZ03-F1
#
_entry.id   AF-A0AAJ6KZ03-F1
#
_cell.length_a   1.000
_cell.length_b   1.000
_cell.length_c   1.000
_cell.angle_alpha   90.00
_cell.angle_beta   90.00
_cell.angle_gamma   90.00
#
_symmetry.space_group_name_H-M   'P 1'
#
loop_
_entity.id
_entity.type
_entity.pdbx_description
1 polymer ?
#
loop_
_entity_poly.entity_id
_entity_poly.type
_entity_poly.pdbx_seq_one_letter_code
_entity_poly.pdbx_strand_id
1 'polypeptide(L)'
;MTTPTGHPSQPFYPGPPFHHPHGGYPAPSTPVAKRIPENEPFVVRPNIAKRGMLSAGIVLIVVLPVAFLAGLGIVSTAEPEIRSGAALGVLGLFVCLLTAIALPLGIQLWLIGSGGPVLALSPAGLWIRTRPTRGQAIWMPWEAVGHISRRRWSLEKMVVVTPRDARMLQHLGVFTRLDSAPLSVLYGSGLAATLNFADRPEAEIMGAIVHYSAGRCPIT
;
A
#
# COMPACT_ATOMS: atom_id res chain seq x y z
N MET A 1 68.83 -21.44 26.37
CA MET A 1 68.17 -21.41 25.04
C MET A 1 66.77 -21.99 25.20
N THR A 2 65.76 -21.12 25.28
CA THR A 2 64.34 -21.50 25.30
C THR A 2 63.55 -20.33 24.70
N THR A 3 62.94 -20.56 23.53
CA THR A 3 62.01 -19.65 22.83
C THR A 3 60.63 -19.67 23.47
N PRO A 4 59.94 -18.52 23.60
CA PRO A 4 58.49 -18.49 23.68
C PRO A 4 57.85 -18.03 22.35
N THR A 5 57.17 -19.01 21.76
CA THR A 5 55.94 -18.96 20.97
C THR A 5 55.14 -17.64 20.98
N GLY A 6 54.81 -17.16 19.78
CA GLY A 6 53.99 -15.97 19.55
C GLY A 6 52.52 -16.10 19.97
N HIS A 7 51.91 -14.95 20.24
CA HIS A 7 50.46 -14.79 20.37
C HIS A 7 49.83 -14.42 19.02
N PRO A 8 48.61 -14.91 18.72
CA PRO A 8 47.90 -14.57 17.50
C PRO A 8 47.42 -13.11 17.52
N SER A 9 47.51 -12.45 16.37
CA SER A 9 46.99 -11.10 16.12
C SER A 9 45.47 -11.03 16.32
N GLN A 10 45.03 -10.19 17.26
CA GLN A 10 43.63 -9.79 17.43
C GLN A 10 43.17 -8.95 16.21
N PRO A 11 41.95 -9.15 15.68
CA PRO A 11 41.42 -8.31 14.62
C PRO A 11 41.17 -6.87 15.10
N PHE A 12 41.57 -5.92 14.26
CA PHE A 12 41.36 -4.48 14.42
C PHE A 12 39.87 -4.16 14.43
N TYR A 13 39.32 -3.83 15.60
CA TYR A 13 38.06 -3.13 15.71
C TYR A 13 38.34 -1.62 15.53
N PRO A 14 37.81 -0.96 14.49
CA PRO A 14 37.84 0.49 14.45
C PRO A 14 36.89 1.01 15.53
N GLY A 15 37.45 1.64 16.56
CA GLY A 15 36.68 2.39 17.56
C GLY A 15 35.88 3.54 16.92
N PRO A 16 34.85 4.05 17.61
CA PRO A 16 34.03 5.13 17.08
C PRO A 16 34.84 6.42 16.93
N PRO A 17 34.75 7.14 15.79
CA PRO A 17 35.47 8.38 15.62
C PRO A 17 34.87 9.52 16.47
N PHE A 18 35.78 10.37 16.92
CA PHE A 18 35.64 11.47 17.86
C PHE A 18 34.52 12.48 17.48
N HIS A 19 33.78 12.92 18.51
CA HIS A 19 32.79 14.00 18.44
C HIS A 19 33.45 15.37 18.24
N HIS A 20 32.95 16.15 17.27
CA HIS A 20 33.13 17.60 17.21
C HIS A 20 31.87 18.32 17.73
N PRO A 21 31.98 19.37 18.56
CA PRO A 21 30.85 20.12 19.07
C PRO A 21 30.49 21.27 18.09
N HIS A 22 29.18 21.47 17.87
CA HIS A 22 28.58 22.55 17.08
C HIS A 22 28.55 22.40 15.54
N GLY A 23 27.51 21.71 15.07
CA GLY A 23 27.00 21.77 13.70
C GLY A 23 25.66 21.04 13.66
N GLY A 24 24.58 21.72 13.25
CA GLY A 24 23.21 21.17 13.30
C GLY A 24 23.13 19.78 12.67
N TYR A 25 22.90 18.76 13.49
CA TYR A 25 22.71 17.40 13.01
C TYR A 25 21.49 17.37 12.09
N PRO A 26 21.60 16.84 10.85
CA PRO A 26 20.40 16.47 10.12
C PRO A 26 19.63 15.47 10.98
N ALA A 27 18.32 15.68 11.16
CA ALA A 27 17.48 14.74 11.87
C ALA A 27 17.73 13.33 11.31
N PRO A 28 17.89 12.29 12.15
CA PRO A 28 18.14 10.95 11.67
C PRO A 28 17.07 10.58 10.65
N SER A 29 17.50 10.26 9.43
CA SER A 29 16.60 9.89 8.34
C SER A 29 15.77 8.71 8.80
N THR A 30 14.44 8.83 8.77
CA THR A 30 13.56 7.74 9.18
C THR A 30 13.90 6.48 8.39
N PRO A 31 14.16 5.34 9.04
CA PRO A 31 14.40 4.08 8.37
C PRO A 31 13.35 3.80 7.30
N VAL A 32 13.81 3.66 6.06
CA VAL A 32 12.99 3.29 4.91
C VAL A 32 13.36 1.88 4.48
N ALA A 33 12.36 1.04 4.27
CA ALA A 33 12.54 -0.32 3.78
C ALA A 33 11.76 -0.54 2.48
N LYS A 34 12.19 -1.50 1.66
CA LYS A 34 11.45 -1.90 0.45
C LYS A 34 10.08 -2.50 0.79
N ARG A 35 9.96 -3.15 1.95
CA ARG A 35 8.76 -3.85 2.40
C ARG A 35 8.65 -3.76 3.92
N ILE A 36 7.41 -3.71 4.42
CA ILE A 36 7.14 -3.78 5.86
C ILE A 36 7.58 -5.16 6.39
N PRO A 37 8.34 -5.24 7.50
CA PRO A 37 8.69 -6.51 8.12
C PRO A 37 7.43 -7.30 8.50
N GLU A 38 7.42 -8.60 8.20
CA GLU A 38 6.25 -9.44 8.50
C GLU A 38 6.17 -9.90 9.95
N ASN A 39 7.25 -9.76 10.71
CA ASN A 39 7.38 -10.23 12.09
C ASN A 39 6.93 -9.18 13.13
N GLU A 40 6.31 -8.09 12.69
CA GLU A 40 5.77 -7.08 13.61
C GLU A 40 4.55 -7.65 14.37
N PRO A 41 4.30 -7.23 15.63
CA PRO A 41 3.21 -7.75 16.46
C PRO A 41 1.82 -7.64 15.84
N PHE A 42 1.56 -6.60 15.07
CA PHE A 42 0.30 -6.43 14.33
C PHE A 42 0.58 -5.98 12.91
N VAL A 43 0.09 -6.73 11.92
CA VAL A 43 0.37 -6.50 10.50
C VAL A 43 -0.94 -6.48 9.73
N VAL A 44 -1.12 -5.47 8.88
CA VAL A 44 -2.28 -5.29 8.00
C VAL A 44 -1.86 -5.52 6.56
N ARG A 45 -2.53 -6.46 5.89
CA ARG A 45 -2.29 -6.81 4.49
C ARG A 45 -3.48 -6.40 3.62
N PRO A 46 -3.25 -6.12 2.33
CA PRO A 46 -4.34 -6.00 1.40
C PRO A 46 -5.01 -7.36 1.15
N ASN A 47 -6.31 -7.43 1.36
CA ASN A 47 -7.18 -8.52 0.99
C ASN A 47 -7.54 -8.42 -0.50
N ILE A 48 -6.74 -9.10 -1.33
CA ILE A 48 -6.90 -9.14 -2.79
C ILE A 48 -8.17 -9.87 -3.19
N ALA A 49 -8.59 -10.89 -2.44
CA ALA A 49 -9.81 -11.63 -2.70
C ALA A 49 -11.04 -10.70 -2.58
N LYS A 50 -11.13 -9.94 -1.48
CA LYS A 50 -12.22 -8.97 -1.26
C LYS A 50 -12.25 -7.90 -2.36
N ARG A 51 -11.08 -7.40 -2.76
CA ARG A 51 -10.98 -6.39 -3.83
C ARG A 51 -11.34 -6.97 -5.20
N GLY A 52 -10.82 -8.15 -5.52
CA GLY A 52 -11.13 -8.87 -6.75
C GLY A 52 -12.61 -9.22 -6.88
N MET A 53 -13.25 -9.61 -5.78
CA MET A 53 -14.69 -9.90 -5.75
C MET A 53 -15.54 -8.66 -6.02
N LEU A 54 -15.20 -7.52 -5.43
CA LEU A 54 -15.87 -6.25 -5.74
C LEU A 54 -15.68 -5.88 -7.22
N SER A 55 -14.45 -5.97 -7.71
CA SER A 55 -14.13 -5.69 -9.11
C SER A 55 -14.93 -6.61 -10.05
N ALA A 56 -14.97 -7.91 -9.77
CA ALA A 56 -15.74 -8.88 -10.56
C ALA A 56 -17.25 -8.55 -10.54
N GLY A 57 -17.80 -8.18 -9.38
CA GLY A 57 -19.19 -7.73 -9.27
C GLY A 57 -19.50 -6.50 -10.12
N ILE A 58 -18.61 -5.50 -10.12
CA ILE A 58 -18.76 -4.30 -10.96
C ILE A 58 -18.71 -4.67 -12.45
N VAL A 59 -17.76 -5.51 -12.86
CA VAL A 59 -17.66 -5.97 -14.25
C VAL A 59 -18.94 -6.68 -14.66
N LEU A 60 -19.46 -7.59 -13.82
CA LEU A 60 -20.70 -8.31 -14.10
C LEU A 60 -21.89 -7.37 -14.29
N ILE A 61 -22.04 -6.36 -13.43
CA ILE A 61 -23.13 -5.37 -13.51
C ILE A 61 -23.08 -4.58 -14.82
N VAL A 62 -21.88 -4.25 -15.32
CA VAL A 62 -21.72 -3.51 -16.58
C VAL A 62 -21.92 -4.41 -17.80
N VAL A 63 -21.41 -5.63 -17.74
CA VAL A 63 -21.34 -6.53 -18.89
C VAL A 63 -22.67 -7.27 -19.12
N LEU A 64 -23.39 -7.60 -18.05
CA LEU A 64 -24.62 -8.40 -18.13
C LEU A 64 -25.74 -7.73 -18.95
N PRO A 65 -26.05 -6.42 -18.80
CA PRO A 65 -27.08 -5.77 -19.62
C PRO A 65 -26.70 -5.73 -21.11
N VAL A 66 -25.42 -5.49 -21.42
CA VAL A 66 -24.91 -5.47 -22.79
C VAL A 66 -25.02 -6.86 -23.42
N ALA A 67 -24.61 -7.90 -22.70
CA ALA A 67 -24.74 -9.29 -23.15
C ALA A 67 -26.21 -9.67 -23.37
N PHE A 68 -27.09 -9.25 -22.47
CA PHE A 68 -28.52 -9.52 -22.57
C PHE A 68 -29.14 -8.87 -23.80
N LEU A 69 -28.90 -7.57 -24.04
CA LEU A 69 -29.41 -6.85 -25.20
C LEU A 69 -28.84 -7.41 -26.52
N ALA A 70 -27.55 -7.74 -26.54
CA ALA A 70 -26.92 -8.36 -27.71
C ALA A 70 -27.52 -9.75 -28.00
N GLY A 71 -27.77 -10.55 -26.96
CA GLY A 71 -28.45 -11.84 -27.08
C GLY A 71 -29.86 -11.72 -27.66
N LEU A 72 -30.65 -10.74 -27.18
CA LEU A 72 -31.98 -10.47 -27.73
C LEU A 72 -31.93 -10.09 -29.22
N GLY A 73 -30.96 -9.27 -29.64
CA GLY A 73 -30.77 -8.89 -31.05
C GLY A 73 -30.39 -10.07 -31.94
N ILE A 74 -29.55 -10.99 -31.45
CA ILE A 74 -29.18 -12.20 -32.20
C ILE A 74 -30.39 -13.12 -32.35
N VAL A 75 -31.15 -13.35 -31.27
CA VAL A 75 -32.32 -14.24 -31.29
C VAL A 75 -33.45 -13.70 -32.18
N SER A 76 -33.61 -12.38 -32.27
CA SER A 76 -34.63 -11.76 -33.13
C SER A 76 -34.29 -11.77 -34.63
N THR A 77 -33.07 -12.15 -35.01
CA THR A 77 -32.64 -12.21 -36.41
C THR A 77 -33.15 -13.49 -37.07
N ALA A 78 -33.99 -13.38 -38.09
CA ALA A 78 -34.62 -14.54 -38.76
C ALA A 78 -33.65 -15.32 -39.68
N GLU A 79 -32.72 -14.62 -40.33
CA GLU A 79 -31.79 -15.21 -41.30
C GLU A 79 -30.59 -15.86 -40.62
N PRO A 80 -30.29 -17.14 -40.90
CA PRO A 80 -29.26 -17.90 -40.20
C PRO A 80 -27.83 -17.41 -40.49
N GLU A 81 -27.55 -16.97 -41.72
CA GLU A 81 -26.25 -16.41 -42.14
C GLU A 81 -25.93 -15.09 -41.43
N ILE A 82 -26.93 -14.19 -41.35
CA ILE A 82 -26.77 -12.92 -40.61
C ILE A 82 -26.66 -13.19 -39.12
N ARG A 83 -27.43 -14.14 -38.58
CA ARG A 83 -27.38 -14.52 -37.16
C ARG A 83 -26.01 -15.04 -36.75
N SER A 84 -25.38 -15.90 -37.54
CA SER A 84 -24.06 -16.47 -37.23
C SER A 84 -22.96 -15.41 -37.30
N GLY A 85 -22.98 -14.54 -38.31
CA GLY A 85 -22.06 -13.40 -38.42
C GLY A 85 -22.22 -12.40 -37.26
N ALA A 86 -23.46 -12.07 -36.90
CA ALA A 86 -23.76 -11.20 -35.75
C ALA A 86 -23.29 -11.82 -34.43
N ALA A 87 -23.49 -13.13 -34.23
CA ALA A 87 -23.03 -13.82 -33.03
C ALA A 87 -21.50 -13.81 -32.90
N LEU A 88 -20.77 -14.04 -33.99
CA LEU A 88 -19.31 -13.95 -34.01
C LEU A 88 -18.81 -12.52 -33.75
N GLY A 89 -19.45 -11.52 -34.36
CA GLY A 89 -19.12 -10.10 -34.13
C GLY A 89 -19.34 -9.67 -32.68
N VAL A 90 -20.49 -10.05 -32.09
CA VAL A 90 -20.80 -9.81 -30.68
C VAL A 90 -19.80 -10.50 -29.76
N LEU A 91 -19.44 -11.77 -30.05
CA LEU A 91 -18.44 -12.50 -29.27
C LEU A 91 -17.08 -11.80 -29.32
N GLY A 92 -16.63 -11.37 -30.50
CA GLY A 92 -15.37 -10.63 -30.66
C GLY A 92 -15.37 -9.32 -29.88
N LEU A 93 -16.46 -8.54 -29.97
CA LEU A 93 -16.62 -7.30 -29.21
C LEU A 93 -16.60 -7.57 -27.69
N PHE A 94 -17.28 -8.62 -27.25
CA PHE A 94 -17.36 -9.01 -25.85
C PHE A 94 -16.00 -9.40 -25.28
N VAL A 95 -15.21 -10.20 -26.03
CA VAL A 95 -13.84 -10.54 -25.66
C VAL A 95 -12.99 -9.28 -25.56
N CYS A 96 -13.05 -8.40 -26.55
CA CYS A 96 -12.30 -7.14 -26.54
C CYS A 96 -12.66 -6.26 -25.33
N LEU A 97 -13.96 -6.13 -25.04
CA LEU A 97 -14.46 -5.38 -23.89
C LEU A 97 -13.98 -5.98 -22.57
N LEU A 98 -14.12 -7.29 -22.40
CA LEU A 98 -13.66 -8.00 -21.21
C LEU A 98 -12.16 -7.86 -21.03
N THR A 99 -11.36 -8.01 -22.09
CA THR A 99 -9.91 -7.81 -22.00
C THR A 99 -9.55 -6.36 -21.65
N ALA A 100 -10.22 -5.39 -22.27
CA ALA A 100 -10.00 -3.97 -22.01
C ALA A 100 -10.32 -3.57 -20.55
N ILE A 101 -11.23 -4.27 -19.89
CA ILE A 101 -11.58 -4.04 -18.48
C ILE A 101 -10.72 -4.89 -17.53
N ALA A 102 -10.58 -6.18 -17.82
CA ALA A 102 -9.89 -7.13 -16.95
C ALA A 102 -8.38 -6.88 -16.87
N LEU A 103 -7.75 -6.44 -17.97
CA LEU A 103 -6.31 -6.16 -18.00
C LEU A 103 -5.90 -5.02 -17.05
N PRO A 104 -6.47 -3.80 -17.13
CA PRO A 104 -6.11 -2.73 -16.20
C PRO A 104 -6.48 -3.07 -14.75
N LEU A 105 -7.61 -3.75 -14.52
CA LEU A 105 -7.98 -4.21 -13.18
C LEU A 105 -7.00 -5.26 -12.63
N GLY A 106 -6.56 -6.21 -13.47
CA GLY A 106 -5.58 -7.23 -13.11
C GLY A 106 -4.23 -6.60 -12.77
N ILE A 107 -3.77 -5.65 -13.58
CA ILE A 107 -2.54 -4.87 -13.29
C ILE A 107 -2.68 -4.12 -11.97
N GLN A 108 -3.82 -3.45 -11.74
CA GLN A 108 -4.08 -2.73 -10.50
C GLN A 108 -4.04 -3.67 -9.28
N LEU A 109 -4.73 -4.81 -9.33
CA LEU A 109 -4.73 -5.81 -8.26
C LEU A 109 -3.32 -6.37 -8.02
N TRP A 110 -2.55 -6.62 -9.07
CA TRP A 110 -1.18 -7.11 -8.99
C TRP A 110 -0.24 -6.10 -8.33
N LEU A 111 -0.30 -4.82 -8.72
CA LEU A 111 0.51 -3.75 -8.10
C LEU A 111 0.22 -3.64 -6.60
N ILE A 112 -1.05 -3.75 -6.24
CA ILE A 112 -1.52 -3.69 -4.85
C ILE A 112 -1.08 -4.91 -4.03
N GLY A 113 -1.23 -6.12 -4.57
CA GLY A 113 -0.92 -7.37 -3.88
C GLY A 113 0.59 -7.64 -3.78
N SER A 114 1.36 -7.32 -4.81
CA SER A 114 2.80 -7.63 -4.87
C SER A 114 3.66 -6.83 -3.88
N GLY A 115 3.12 -5.77 -3.30
CA GLY A 115 3.87 -4.91 -2.39
C GLY A 115 3.94 -5.37 -0.93
N GLY A 116 3.17 -6.40 -0.53
CA GLY A 116 3.13 -6.86 0.87
C GLY A 116 2.31 -5.96 1.81
N PRO A 117 2.57 -6.02 3.13
CA PRO A 117 1.78 -5.29 4.11
C PRO A 117 1.76 -3.78 3.87
N VAL A 118 0.70 -3.13 4.34
CA VAL A 118 0.47 -1.68 4.18
C VAL A 118 0.62 -0.90 5.47
N LEU A 119 0.41 -1.58 6.60
CA LEU A 119 0.57 -1.03 7.93
C LEU A 119 1.10 -2.16 8.84
N ALA A 120 2.04 -1.84 9.70
CA ALA A 120 2.35 -2.69 10.84
C ALA A 120 2.59 -1.84 12.09
N LEU A 121 2.27 -2.39 13.25
CA LEU A 121 2.27 -1.70 14.53
C LEU A 121 3.03 -2.53 15.55
N SER A 122 3.83 -1.85 16.37
CA SER A 122 4.54 -2.43 17.49
C SER A 122 4.65 -1.43 18.65
N PRO A 123 5.07 -1.86 19.85
CA PRO A 123 5.28 -0.94 20.96
C PRO A 123 6.33 0.14 20.66
N ALA A 124 7.25 -0.12 19.73
CA ALA A 124 8.31 0.82 19.34
C ALA A 124 7.85 1.87 18.32
N GLY A 125 6.89 1.54 17.44
CA GLY A 125 6.46 2.45 16.40
C GLY A 125 5.47 1.82 15.43
N LEU A 126 5.37 2.44 14.26
CA LEU A 126 4.57 1.93 13.15
C LEU A 126 5.36 1.94 11.84
N TRP A 127 5.06 0.97 11.00
CA TRP A 127 5.44 0.96 9.60
C TRP A 127 4.24 1.32 8.76
N ILE A 128 4.40 2.23 7.81
CA ILE A 128 3.34 2.59 6.85
C ILE A 128 3.89 2.60 5.44
N ARG A 129 3.05 2.17 4.49
CA ARG A 129 3.36 2.17 3.07
C ARG A 129 2.22 2.79 2.30
N THR A 130 2.49 3.92 1.65
CA THR A 130 1.53 4.57 0.75
C THR A 130 1.28 3.73 -0.51
N ARG A 131 0.09 3.91 -1.07
CA ARG A 131 -0.51 3.09 -2.13
C ARG A 131 -1.02 4.03 -3.23
N PRO A 132 -1.19 3.58 -4.49
CA PRO A 132 -1.33 2.19 -4.94
C PRO A 132 -0.06 1.46 -5.40
N THR A 133 1.10 2.11 -5.43
CA THR A 133 2.28 1.55 -6.09
C THR A 133 3.19 0.75 -5.15
N ARG A 134 4.32 0.25 -5.67
CA ARG A 134 5.40 -0.39 -4.89
C ARG A 134 6.24 0.66 -4.13
N GLY A 135 5.56 1.66 -3.54
CA GLY A 135 6.17 2.65 -2.68
C GLY A 135 6.93 1.99 -1.53
N GLN A 136 7.88 2.74 -0.98
CA GLN A 136 8.69 2.28 0.14
C GLN A 136 7.87 2.23 1.44
N ALA A 137 8.20 1.27 2.29
CA ALA A 137 7.73 1.22 3.67
C ALA A 137 8.55 2.18 4.52
N ILE A 138 7.87 3.00 5.32
CA ILE A 138 8.47 4.01 6.17
C ILE A 138 8.21 3.58 7.60
N TRP A 139 9.27 3.40 8.38
CA TRP A 139 9.16 3.23 9.82
C TRP A 139 9.08 4.59 10.48
N MET A 140 8.21 4.72 11.48
CA MET A 140 8.13 5.90 12.32
C MET A 140 8.01 5.46 13.79
N PRO A 141 8.89 5.95 14.67
CA PRO A 141 8.67 5.81 16.10
C PRO A 141 7.44 6.63 16.51
N TRP A 142 6.74 6.23 17.57
CA TRP A 142 5.52 6.93 18.01
C TRP A 142 5.76 8.41 18.33
N GLU A 143 6.98 8.74 18.77
CA GLU A 143 7.44 10.08 19.08
C GLU A 143 7.60 10.96 17.83
N ALA A 144 7.72 10.36 16.64
CA ALA A 144 7.72 11.08 15.37
C ALA A 144 6.31 11.25 14.78
N VAL A 145 5.30 10.58 15.33
CA VAL A 145 3.92 10.67 14.86
C VAL A 145 3.25 11.89 15.50
N GLY A 146 2.80 12.81 14.66
CA GLY A 146 2.12 14.03 15.09
C GLY A 146 0.65 13.80 15.32
N HIS A 147 -0.01 13.13 14.37
CA HIS A 147 -1.43 12.86 14.42
C HIS A 147 -1.78 11.64 13.57
N ILE A 148 -2.77 10.87 14.00
CA ILE A 148 -3.38 9.82 13.19
C ILE A 148 -4.84 10.17 12.99
N SER A 149 -5.28 10.23 11.75
CA SER A 149 -6.70 10.41 11.44
C SER A 149 -7.27 9.27 10.63
N ARG A 150 -8.53 8.94 10.91
CA ARG A 150 -9.35 8.15 10.00
C ARG A 150 -10.00 9.08 8.98
N ARG A 151 -9.76 8.81 7.69
CA ARG A 151 -10.33 9.57 6.58
C ARG A 151 -11.05 8.67 5.60
N ARG A 152 -11.93 9.28 4.81
CA ARG A 152 -12.62 8.64 3.70
C ARG A 152 -12.35 9.46 2.44
N TRP A 153 -11.74 8.84 1.44
CA TRP A 153 -11.58 9.40 0.10
C TRP A 153 -12.53 8.70 -0.86
N SER A 154 -13.55 9.42 -1.33
CA SER A 154 -14.66 8.84 -2.11
C SER A 154 -15.27 7.63 -1.37
N LEU A 155 -15.10 6.42 -1.89
CA LEU A 155 -15.55 5.18 -1.26
C LEU A 155 -14.47 4.52 -0.39
N GLU A 156 -13.20 4.93 -0.48
CA GLU A 156 -12.07 4.34 0.23
C GLU A 156 -11.87 4.91 1.64
N LYS A 157 -11.98 4.07 2.67
CA LYS A 157 -11.54 4.42 4.03
C LYS A 157 -10.04 4.25 4.16
N MET A 158 -9.39 5.18 4.86
CA MET A 158 -7.94 5.23 5.04
C MET A 158 -7.58 5.65 6.47
N VAL A 159 -6.46 5.12 6.95
CA VAL A 159 -5.71 5.71 8.07
C VAL A 159 -4.66 6.63 7.48
N VAL A 160 -4.64 7.89 7.92
CA VAL A 160 -3.65 8.89 7.54
C VAL A 160 -2.78 9.18 8.76
N VAL A 161 -1.47 9.01 8.59
CA VAL A 161 -0.46 9.29 9.60
C VAL A 161 0.29 10.55 9.20
N THR A 162 0.16 11.59 10.01
CA THR A 162 0.86 12.86 9.84
C THR A 162 2.09 12.88 10.75
N PRO A 163 3.31 13.01 10.21
CA PRO A 163 4.52 13.12 11.03
C PRO A 163 4.57 14.47 11.75
N ARG A 164 5.27 14.55 12.89
CA ARG A 164 5.52 15.81 13.60
C ARG A 164 6.39 16.77 12.79
N ASP A 165 7.37 16.23 12.07
CA ASP A 165 8.24 17.00 11.18
C ASP A 165 7.92 16.66 9.71
N ALA A 166 7.41 17.64 8.97
CA ALA A 166 7.09 17.49 7.55
C ALA A 166 8.33 17.21 6.68
N ARG A 167 9.55 17.55 7.14
CA ARG A 167 10.80 17.26 6.42
C ARG A 167 11.07 15.76 6.29
N MET A 168 10.49 14.94 7.16
CA MET A 168 10.54 13.48 7.05
C MET A 168 9.96 12.97 5.73
N LEU A 169 9.03 13.72 5.13
CA LEU A 169 8.38 13.36 3.87
C LEU A 169 9.14 13.87 2.62
N GLN A 170 10.16 14.72 2.79
CA GLN A 170 10.92 15.26 1.66
C GLN A 170 11.84 14.22 1.01
N HIS A 171 12.31 13.25 1.79
CA HIS A 171 13.24 12.19 1.37
C HIS A 171 12.55 10.91 0.87
N LEU A 172 11.24 10.95 0.60
CA LEU A 172 10.49 9.80 0.11
C LEU A 172 10.85 9.47 -1.33
N GLY A 173 10.94 8.17 -1.65
CA GLY A 173 11.13 7.70 -3.02
C GLY A 173 10.01 8.16 -3.97
N VAL A 174 10.31 8.22 -5.27
CA VAL A 174 9.42 8.77 -6.32
C VAL A 174 8.00 8.18 -6.27
N PHE A 175 7.89 6.86 -6.13
CA PHE A 175 6.60 6.16 -6.03
C PHE A 175 5.79 6.56 -4.80
N THR A 176 6.45 6.62 -3.64
CA THR A 176 5.83 7.05 -2.38
C THR A 176 5.36 8.51 -2.47
N ARG A 177 6.15 9.38 -3.11
CA ARG A 177 5.82 10.79 -3.32
C ARG A 177 4.60 10.94 -4.24
N LEU A 178 4.57 10.24 -5.38
CA LEU A 178 3.42 10.23 -6.30
C LEU A 178 2.15 9.75 -5.60
N ASP A 179 2.24 8.67 -4.83
CA ASP A 179 1.11 8.12 -4.08
C ASP A 179 0.60 9.07 -2.98
N SER A 180 1.51 9.81 -2.33
CA SER A 180 1.16 10.80 -1.31
C SER A 180 0.71 12.16 -1.87
N ALA A 181 1.03 12.49 -3.13
CA ALA A 181 0.80 13.82 -3.69
C ALA A 181 -0.69 14.24 -3.66
N PRO A 182 -1.65 13.42 -4.13
CA PRO A 182 -3.07 13.76 -4.06
C PRO A 182 -3.56 13.98 -2.63
N LEU A 183 -3.05 13.18 -1.69
CA LEU A 183 -3.40 13.24 -0.27
C LEU A 183 -2.81 14.48 0.39
N SER A 184 -1.56 14.83 0.06
CA SER A 184 -0.87 16.00 0.61
C SER A 184 -1.53 17.31 0.19
N VAL A 185 -2.04 17.39 -1.06
CA VAL A 185 -2.74 18.55 -1.59
C VAL A 185 -4.10 18.74 -0.92
N LEU A 186 -4.80 17.65 -0.60
CA LEU A 186 -6.17 17.71 -0.09
C LEU A 186 -6.27 17.78 1.44
N TYR A 187 -5.33 17.18 2.17
CA TYR A 187 -5.46 16.94 3.61
C TYR A 187 -4.33 17.53 4.45
N GLY A 188 -3.41 18.26 3.83
CA GLY A 188 -2.11 18.52 4.45
C GLY A 188 -1.28 17.24 4.47
N SER A 189 0.03 17.38 4.58
CA SER A 189 0.99 16.28 4.47
C SER A 189 0.62 15.05 5.31
N GLY A 190 0.71 13.84 4.73
CA GLY A 190 0.48 12.60 5.47
C GLY A 190 0.74 11.34 4.65
N LEU A 191 1.01 10.23 5.33
CA LEU A 191 1.16 8.90 4.75
C LEU A 191 -0.15 8.14 4.99
N ALA A 192 -0.74 7.56 3.94
CA ALA A 192 -2.02 6.87 4.06
C ALA A 192 -1.94 5.37 3.78
N ALA A 193 -2.69 4.60 4.56
CA ALA A 193 -2.94 3.17 4.34
C ALA A 193 -4.45 2.93 4.17
N THR A 194 -4.82 2.21 3.10
CA THR A 194 -6.23 1.89 2.78
C THR A 194 -6.79 0.78 3.69
N LEU A 195 -7.99 0.98 4.24
CA LEU A 195 -8.64 0.05 5.18
C LEU A 195 -9.72 -0.84 4.54
N ASN A 196 -10.41 -0.38 3.48
CA ASN A 196 -11.58 -1.08 2.92
C ASN A 196 -11.31 -2.54 2.52
N PHE A 197 -10.11 -2.75 1.97
CA PHE A 197 -9.63 -4.04 1.51
C PHE A 197 -8.46 -4.50 2.38
N ALA A 198 -8.45 -4.16 3.66
CA ALA A 198 -7.56 -4.80 4.60
C ALA A 198 -8.05 -6.24 4.90
N ASP A 199 -7.12 -7.11 5.27
CA ASP A 199 -7.39 -8.44 5.83
C ASP A 199 -7.98 -8.36 7.24
N ARG A 200 -7.74 -7.26 7.95
CA ARG A 200 -8.34 -6.93 9.25
C ARG A 200 -9.47 -5.91 9.15
N PRO A 201 -10.53 -6.02 9.97
CA PRO A 201 -11.57 -5.02 10.06
C PRO A 201 -11.01 -3.70 10.62
N GLU A 202 -11.61 -2.59 10.17
CA GLU A 202 -11.22 -1.23 10.57
C GLU A 202 -11.17 -1.05 12.10
N ALA A 203 -12.16 -1.58 12.83
CA ALA A 203 -12.22 -1.47 14.28
C ALA A 203 -11.02 -2.14 14.98
N GLU A 204 -10.58 -3.30 14.46
CA GLU A 204 -9.39 -4.00 14.98
C GLU A 204 -8.12 -3.21 14.68
N ILE A 205 -8.01 -2.64 13.47
CA ILE A 205 -6.86 -1.79 13.10
C ILE A 205 -6.79 -0.56 13.99
N MET A 206 -7.89 0.17 14.17
CA MET A 206 -7.92 1.35 15.03
C MET A 206 -7.69 0.99 16.50
N GLY A 207 -8.24 -0.13 16.98
CA GLY A 207 -7.98 -0.65 18.32
C GLY A 207 -6.49 -0.97 18.53
N ALA A 208 -5.84 -1.58 17.55
CA ALA A 208 -4.40 -1.84 17.60
C ALA A 208 -3.58 -0.54 17.58
N ILE A 209 -3.98 0.47 16.79
CA ILE A 209 -3.33 1.79 16.81
C ILE A 209 -3.43 2.41 18.20
N VAL A 210 -4.61 2.41 18.81
CA VAL A 210 -4.81 2.92 20.18
C VAL A 210 -3.94 2.16 21.18
N HIS A 211 -3.94 0.82 21.09
CA HIS A 211 -3.16 -0.04 21.99
C HIS A 211 -1.66 0.21 21.90
N TYR A 212 -1.07 0.18 20.70
CA TYR A 212 0.38 0.31 20.52
C TYR A 212 0.88 1.76 20.62
N SER A 213 0.06 2.75 20.25
CA SER A 213 0.40 4.16 20.45
C SER A 213 0.50 4.52 21.93
N ALA A 214 -0.29 3.84 22.79
CA ALA A 214 -0.33 4.07 24.23
C ALA A 214 -0.49 5.55 24.61
N GLY A 215 -1.27 6.30 23.83
CA GLY A 215 -1.52 7.72 24.06
C GLY A 215 -0.39 8.68 23.64
N ARG A 216 0.68 8.20 23.00
CA ARG A 216 1.82 9.03 22.56
C ARG A 216 1.52 9.97 21.39
N CYS A 217 0.43 9.72 20.67
CA CYS A 217 -0.03 10.58 19.59
C CYS A 217 -1.56 10.75 19.62
N PRO A 218 -2.08 11.93 19.25
CA PRO A 218 -3.51 12.15 19.10
C PRO A 218 -4.08 11.34 17.93
N ILE A 219 -5.29 10.79 18.13
CA ILE A 219 -6.03 9.98 17.16
C ILE A 219 -7.42 10.58 16.94
N THR A 220 -7.89 10.71 15.70
CA THR A 220 -9.20 11.31 15.36
C THR A 220 -9.96 10.55 14.26
#